data_AF-A0A8D1PQP5-F1
#
_entry.id   AF-A0A8D1PQP5-F1
#
_cell.length_a   1.000
_cell.length_b   1.000
_cell.length_c   1.000
_cell.angle_alpha   90.00
_cell.angle_beta   90.00
_cell.angle_gamma   90.00
#
_symmetry.space_group_name_H-M   'P 1'
#
loop_
_entity.id
_entity.type
_entity.pdbx_description
1 polymer ?
#
loop_
_entity_poly.entity_id
_entity_poly.type
_entity_poly.pdbx_seq_one_letter_code
_entity_poly.pdbx_strand_id
1 'polypeptide(L)' 'MAEGEITTFTALTEKFNLPPGNYKKPKLLYCSNGGHFLRILPDGTVDGTRDRSDQHSKHPSLLDPLALWCPP' A
#
# COMPACT_ATOMS: atom_id res chain seq x y z
N MET A 1 21.36 -1.39 -30.98
CA MET A 1 20.35 -1.55 -29.91
C MET A 1 19.00 -1.29 -30.55
N ALA A 2 18.05 -2.23 -30.44
CA ALA A 2 16.71 -2.06 -31.02
C ALA A 2 15.77 -1.63 -29.90
N GLU A 3 15.09 -0.51 -30.09
CA GLU A 3 14.09 0.02 -29.16
C GLU A 3 12.79 -0.78 -29.32
N GLY A 4 12.44 -1.56 -28.30
CA GLY A 4 11.21 -2.34 -28.26
C GLY A 4 10.00 -1.43 -28.06
N GLU A 5 9.08 -1.46 -29.02
CA GLU A 5 7.80 -0.74 -29.02
C GLU A 5 6.95 -1.11 -27.79
N ILE A 6 6.59 -0.11 -26.98
CA ILE A 6 5.75 -0.29 -25.80
C ILE A 6 4.30 -0.48 -26.27
N THR A 7 3.85 -1.73 -26.35
CA THR A 7 2.44 -2.06 -26.63
C THR A 7 1.57 -1.70 -25.43
N THR A 8 0.99 -0.51 -25.46
CA THR A 8 -0.01 -0.09 -24.47
C THR A 8 -1.35 -0.70 -24.86
N PHE A 9 -1.75 -1.76 -24.17
CA PHE A 9 -3.08 -2.35 -24.33
C PHE A 9 -4.15 -1.29 -24.02
N THR A 10 -5.10 -1.11 -24.93
CA THR A 10 -6.24 -0.21 -24.73
C THR A 10 -7.01 -0.67 -23.50
N ALA A 11 -6.93 0.12 -22.43
CA ALA A 11 -7.67 -0.16 -21.20
C ALA A 11 -9.17 -0.12 -21.52
N LEU A 12 -9.80 -1.30 -21.57
CA LEU A 12 -11.23 -1.44 -21.67
C LEU A 12 -11.85 -0.64 -20.51
N THR A 13 -12.71 0.31 -20.86
CA THR A 13 -13.40 1.19 -19.90
C THR A 13 -14.52 0.39 -19.23
N GLU A 14 -14.12 -0.59 -18.42
CA GLU A 14 -15.02 -1.13 -17.40
C GLU A 14 -15.38 0.01 -16.45
N LYS A 15 -16.62 0.06 -15.96
CA LYS A 15 -17.04 1.10 -15.02
C LYS A 15 -16.28 0.90 -13.71
N PHE A 16 -15.14 1.56 -13.59
CA PHE A 16 -14.30 1.58 -12.41
C PHE A 16 -14.99 2.41 -11.32
N ASN A 17 -15.82 1.75 -10.50
CA ASN A 17 -16.32 2.31 -9.24
C ASN A 17 -15.19 2.41 -8.21
N LEU A 18 -14.16 3.19 -8.54
CA LEU A 18 -13.06 3.44 -7.63
C LEU A 18 -13.55 4.44 -6.59
N PRO A 19 -13.42 4.14 -5.29
CA PRO A 19 -13.72 5.13 -4.28
C PRO A 19 -12.80 6.34 -4.52
N PRO A 20 -13.33 7.58 -4.46
CA PRO A 20 -12.50 8.78 -4.54
C PRO A 20 -11.58 8.81 -3.32
N GLY A 21 -10.41 8.22 -3.47
CA GLY A 21 -9.43 8.02 -2.42
C GLY A 21 -8.39 9.12 -2.47
N ASN A 22 -8.23 9.86 -1.37
CA ASN A 22 -7.02 10.65 -1.16
C ASN A 22 -5.92 9.72 -0.63
N TYR A 23 -4.80 9.63 -1.35
CA TYR A 23 -3.65 8.79 -1.00
C TYR A 23 -2.48 9.57 -0.39
N LYS A 24 -2.62 10.89 -0.22
CA LYS A 24 -1.58 11.75 0.39
C LYS A 24 -1.37 11.48 1.87
N LYS A 25 -2.31 10.78 2.51
CA LYS A 25 -2.27 10.47 3.94
C LYS A 25 -2.25 8.95 4.14
N PRO A 26 -1.44 8.45 5.08
CA PRO A 26 -1.46 7.06 5.48
C PRO A 26 -2.85 6.65 5.98
N LYS A 27 -3.26 5.42 5.70
CA LYS A 27 -4.56 4.88 6.09
C LYS A 27 -4.40 3.60 6.90
N LEU A 28 -5.19 3.50 7.96
CA LEU A 28 -5.41 2.26 8.69
C LEU A 28 -6.44 1.43 7.92
N LEU A 29 -6.08 0.21 7.53
CA LEU A 29 -7.01 -0.73 6.90
C LEU A 29 -7.67 -1.57 7.98
N TYR A 30 -8.99 -1.45 8.09
CA TYR A 30 -9.79 -2.14 9.11
C TYR A 30 -10.63 -3.25 8.48
N CYS A 31 -10.55 -4.44 9.06
CA CYS A 31 -11.34 -5.61 8.69
C CYS A 31 -12.52 -5.77 9.66
N SER A 32 -13.73 -5.47 9.18
CA SER A 32 -14.97 -5.59 9.96
C SER A 32 -15.30 -7.03 10.37
N ASN A 33 -14.80 -8.03 9.63
CA ASN A 33 -15.10 -9.44 9.89
C ASN A 33 -14.58 -9.94 11.25
N GLY A 34 -13.54 -9.30 11.80
CA GLY A 34 -12.95 -9.70 13.09
C GLY A 34 -12.56 -8.55 14.02
N GLY A 35 -12.75 -7.30 13.58
CA GLY A 35 -12.40 -6.10 14.33
C GLY A 35 -10.89 -5.84 14.42
N HIS A 36 -10.14 -6.18 13.37
CA HIS A 36 -8.68 -6.03 13.34
C HIS A 36 -8.25 -4.96 12.32
N PHE A 37 -7.20 -4.23 12.66
CA PHE A 37 -6.43 -3.42 11.74
C PHE A 37 -5.35 -4.29 11.10
N LEU A 38 -5.21 -4.19 9.78
CA LEU A 38 -4.12 -4.82 9.05
C LEU A 38 -2.78 -4.26 9.54
N ARG A 39 -1.83 -5.16 9.81
CA ARG A 39 -0.50 -4.83 10.27
C ARG A 39 0.53 -5.60 9.44
N ILE A 40 1.59 -4.91 9.07
CA ILE A 40 2.78 -5.51 8.46
C ILE A 40 3.94 -5.29 9.42
N LEU A 41 4.49 -6.37 9.93
CA LEU A 41 5.61 -6.32 10.86
C LEU A 41 6.95 -6.12 10.11
N PRO A 42 8.02 -5.66 10.79
CA PRO A 42 9.31 -5.39 10.15
C PRO A 42 9.97 -6.61 9.51
N ASP A 43 9.64 -7.82 9.99
CA ASP A 43 10.08 -9.10 9.44
C ASP A 43 9.29 -9.52 8.18
N GLY A 44 8.28 -8.73 7.77
CA GLY A 44 7.44 -8.99 6.61
C GLY A 44 6.20 -9.84 6.91
N THR A 45 6.02 -10.27 8.16
CA THR A 45 4.82 -10.99 8.59
C THR A 45 3.61 -10.06 8.49
N VAL A 46 2.51 -10.58 7.91
CA VAL A 46 1.24 -9.86 7.77
C VAL A 46 0.23 -10.47 8.72
N ASP A 47 -0.31 -9.66 9.63
CA ASP A 47 -1.31 -10.08 10.59
C ASP A 47 -2.36 -8.99 10.88
N GLY A 48 -3.22 -9.23 11.87
CA GLY A 48 -4.26 -8.30 12.28
C GLY A 48 -4.18 -7.98 13.77
N THR A 49 -4.20 -6.71 14.15
CA THR A 49 -4.21 -6.26 15.55
C THR A 49 -5.49 -5.50 15.89
N ARG A 50 -6.01 -5.66 17.11
CA ARG A 50 -7.12 -4.83 17.62
C ARG A 50 -6.62 -3.54 18.24
N ASP A 51 -5.32 -3.45 18.52
CA ASP A 51 -4.73 -2.25 19.10
C ASP A 51 -4.67 -1.15 18.04
N ARG A 52 -5.46 -0.09 18.24
CA ARG A 52 -5.51 1.06 17.34
C ARG A 52 -4.26 1.94 17.43
N SER A 53 -3.51 1.81 18.51
CA SER A 53 -2.30 2.59 18.77
C SER A 53 -1.05 1.98 18.14
N ASP A 54 -1.13 0.73 17.69
CA ASP A 54 -0.05 -0.03 17.10
C ASP A 54 0.60 0.75 15.94
N GLN A 55 1.91 0.98 16.06
CA GLN A 55 2.67 1.80 15.13
C GLN A 55 2.82 1.15 13.75
N HIS A 56 2.73 -0.17 13.66
CA HIS A 56 2.87 -0.95 12.43
C HIS A 56 1.52 -1.12 11.70
N SER A 57 0.41 -0.93 12.40
CA SER A 57 -0.93 -0.89 11.79
C SER A 57 -1.13 0.40 10.99
N LYS A 58 -0.58 1.51 11.49
CA LYS A 58 -0.51 2.80 10.78
C LYS A 58 0.47 2.59 9.66
N HIS A 59 0.01 2.21 8.47
CA HIS A 59 0.83 2.17 7.26
C HIS A 59 1.39 3.56 7.01
N PRO A 60 2.57 3.93 7.51
CA PRO A 60 3.07 5.25 7.30
C PRO A 60 3.58 5.18 5.86
N SER A 61 3.22 6.13 5.03
CA SER A 61 4.01 6.45 3.84
C SER A 61 5.43 6.92 4.22
N LEU A 62 5.96 6.52 5.39
CA LEU A 62 7.09 7.04 6.15
C LEU A 62 7.66 6.01 7.17
N LEU A 63 7.56 4.70 6.91
CA LEU A 63 8.70 3.84 7.27
C LEU A 63 9.70 4.02 6.12
N ASP A 64 10.32 5.19 6.06
CA ASP A 64 11.41 5.46 5.12
C ASP A 64 12.72 4.93 5.71
N PRO A 65 13.27 3.81 5.22
CA PRO A 65 14.69 3.70 5.00
C PRO A 65 15.02 4.33 3.64
N LEU A 66 14.70 5.61 3.44
CA LEU A 66 15.35 6.41 2.39
C LEU A 66 16.82 6.72 2.77
N ALA A 67 17.44 5.89 3.61
CA ALA A 67 18.81 6.00 4.07
C ALA A 67 19.75 4.92 3.51
N LEU A 68 19.32 3.94 2.69
CA LEU A 68 20.28 2.91 2.26
C LEU A 68 20.26 2.40 0.82
N TRP A 69 19.30 2.68 -0.05
CA TRP A 69 19.44 2.15 -1.42
C TRP A 69 18.76 2.99 -2.50
N CYS A 70 19.33 4.15 -2.77
CA CYS A 70 19.27 4.76 -4.09
C CYS A 70 20.71 4.91 -4.61
N PRO A 71 21.27 3.91 -5.32
CA PRO A 71 22.43 4.18 -6.14
C PRO A 71 22.00 4.91 -7.43
N PRO A 72 22.89 5.74 -8.00
CA PRO A 72 22.61 6.62 -9.14
C PRO A 72 22.24 5.86 -10.42
#